data_AF-A0A9R1K5E6-F1
#
_entry.id   AF-A0A9R1K5E6-F1
#
_cell.length_a   1.000
_cell.length_b   1.000
_cell.length_c   1.000
_cell.angle_alpha   90.00
_cell.angle_beta   90.00
_cell.angle_gamma   90.00
#
_symmetry.space_group_name_H-M   'P 1'
#
loop_
_entity.id
_entity.type
_entity.pdbx_description
1 polymer ?
#
loop_
_entity_poly.entity_id
_entity_poly.type
_entity_poly.pdbx_seq_one_letter_code
_entity_poly.pdbx_strand_id
1 'polypeptide(L)'
;MLGLCVLCGAPPATVSAPPLSLALWSTPVSAGILSGSTGLESVPAPPMPRLEFLDKWNAENQRKYAENDSRFKSSKVLKELLEKSKQNKQKNEREIQDKYCLRGAEWGVGDCSTVGMTDQEKEDFITELRKRVGE
;
A
#
# COMPACT_ATOMS: atom_id res chain seq x y z
N MET A 1 40.35 5.78 19.78
CA MET A 1 39.24 5.65 18.82
C MET A 1 38.34 6.86 18.94
N LEU A 2 38.42 7.79 18.00
CA LEU A 2 37.39 8.79 17.72
C LEU A 2 37.53 9.17 16.24
N GLY A 3 36.57 8.72 15.44
CA GLY A 3 36.30 9.17 14.08
C GLY A 3 34.81 9.56 14.05
N LEU A 4 34.50 10.81 13.69
CA LEU A 4 34.33 11.33 12.33
C LEU A 4 32.89 11.14 11.82
N CYS A 5 32.15 12.25 11.77
CA CYS A 5 31.09 12.52 10.79
C CYS A 5 31.09 14.04 10.54
N VAL A 6 31.50 14.55 9.36
CA VAL A 6 30.72 14.63 8.07
C VAL A 6 29.74 15.83 8.16
N LEU A 7 29.70 16.85 7.29
CA LEU A 7 30.30 17.15 5.99
C LEU A 7 30.22 18.69 5.72
N CYS A 8 31.23 19.19 4.99
CA CYS A 8 31.30 20.37 4.10
C CYS A 8 30.86 21.80 4.52
N GLY A 9 31.87 22.67 4.69
CA GLY A 9 31.87 24.05 4.14
C GLY A 9 32.18 24.03 2.62
N ALA A 10 32.21 25.12 1.84
CA ALA A 10 32.27 26.57 2.07
C ALA A 10 32.03 27.31 0.69
N PRO A 11 32.34 28.61 0.44
CA PRO A 11 31.51 29.83 0.61
C PRO A 11 31.44 30.73 -0.69
N PRO A 12 31.54 32.08 -0.69
CA PRO A 12 30.54 33.15 -0.46
C PRO A 12 30.47 34.25 -1.60
N ALA A 13 29.56 35.23 -1.51
CA ALA A 13 29.71 36.67 -1.89
C ALA A 13 28.33 37.31 -2.20
N THR A 14 27.68 38.01 -1.26
CA THR A 14 27.71 39.47 -1.01
C THR A 14 27.28 40.38 -2.16
N VAL A 15 26.10 41.02 -2.03
CA VAL A 15 25.93 42.47 -2.27
C VAL A 15 24.95 43.02 -1.22
N SER A 16 25.25 44.24 -0.77
CA SER A 16 24.84 44.98 0.43
C SER A 16 23.42 45.56 0.47
N ALA A 17 22.88 45.71 1.69
CA ALA A 17 21.80 46.63 2.11
C ALA A 17 22.33 48.10 2.22
N PRO A 18 21.57 49.18 2.61
CA PRO A 18 20.24 49.24 3.25
C PRO A 18 19.37 50.46 2.75
N PRO A 19 18.54 51.15 3.57
CA PRO A 19 17.07 51.07 3.60
C PRO A 19 16.36 52.43 3.34
N LEU A 20 15.06 52.50 3.06
CA LEU A 20 14.28 53.71 3.38
C LEU A 20 12.76 53.45 3.39
N SER A 21 12.21 53.60 4.59
CA SER A 21 10.91 54.22 4.90
C SER A 21 9.62 53.46 4.64
N LEU A 22 9.06 52.97 5.74
CA LEU A 22 7.63 52.83 5.98
C LEU A 22 6.87 54.09 5.52
N ALA A 23 5.98 53.94 4.55
CA ALA A 23 4.82 54.82 4.38
C ALA A 23 3.56 53.98 4.62
N LEU A 24 3.24 53.86 5.91
CA LEU A 24 1.93 53.50 6.40
C LEU A 24 0.92 54.52 5.85
N TRP A 25 0.14 54.15 4.84
CA TRP A 25 -1.17 54.75 4.59
C TRP A 25 -2.21 53.63 4.60
N SER A 26 -2.66 53.30 5.82
CA SER A 26 -3.88 52.56 6.05
C SER A 26 -5.06 53.45 5.65
N THR A 27 -5.58 53.28 4.44
CA THR A 27 -6.97 53.64 4.17
C THR A 27 -7.86 52.61 4.88
N PRO A 28 -8.81 53.01 5.72
CA PRO A 28 -9.81 52.08 6.20
C PRO A 28 -10.71 51.73 5.02
N VAL A 29 -10.47 50.59 4.36
CA VAL A 29 -11.54 50.01 3.53
C VAL A 29 -12.57 49.48 4.51
N SER A 30 -13.63 50.27 4.68
CA SER A 30 -14.86 49.82 5.30
C SER A 30 -15.32 48.59 4.50
N ALA A 31 -15.19 47.40 5.08
CA ALA A 31 -15.77 46.18 4.54
C ALA A 31 -17.30 46.29 4.68
N GLY A 32 -17.90 47.09 3.80
CA GLY A 32 -19.33 47.35 3.72
C GLY A 32 -19.82 46.97 2.33
N ILE A 33 -20.85 46.11 2.32
CA ILE A 33 -21.77 45.81 1.20
C ILE A 33 -21.31 44.79 0.15
N LEU A 34 -20.33 43.90 0.41
CA LEU A 34 -20.20 42.65 -0.37
C LEU A 34 -19.93 41.38 0.45
N SER A 35 -19.95 41.47 1.79
CA SER A 35 -20.02 40.27 2.66
C SER A 35 -21.49 39.88 2.83
N GLY A 36 -22.07 39.36 1.76
CA GLY A 36 -23.51 39.09 1.70
C GLY A 36 -24.05 38.52 0.40
N SER A 37 -23.23 38.22 -0.61
CA SER A 37 -23.69 37.30 -1.64
C SER A 37 -23.67 35.90 -1.06
N THR A 38 -24.81 35.48 -0.51
CA THR A 38 -25.20 34.05 -0.50
C THR A 38 -24.76 33.46 -1.84
N GLY A 39 -24.02 32.36 -1.77
CA GLY A 39 -23.20 31.88 -2.87
C GLY A 39 -23.94 31.74 -4.20
N LEU A 40 -23.18 31.51 -5.25
CA LEU A 40 -23.64 30.68 -6.35
C LEU A 40 -24.04 29.32 -5.75
N GLU A 41 -25.19 29.25 -5.08
CA GLU A 41 -25.88 28.00 -4.80
C GLU A 41 -25.98 27.32 -6.15
N SER A 42 -25.34 26.16 -6.24
CA SER A 42 -25.06 25.46 -7.48
C SER A 42 -26.28 25.50 -8.39
N VAL A 43 -26.23 26.30 -9.45
CA VAL A 43 -27.27 26.27 -10.47
C VAL A 43 -27.30 24.81 -10.94
N PRO A 44 -28.42 24.08 -10.74
CA PRO A 44 -28.46 22.66 -11.07
C PRO A 44 -28.16 22.55 -12.56
N ALA A 45 -27.13 21.77 -12.87
CA ALA A 45 -26.69 21.61 -14.24
C ALA A 45 -27.91 21.20 -15.09
N PRO A 46 -28.18 21.88 -16.22
CA PRO A 46 -29.26 21.48 -17.09
C PRO A 46 -29.09 20.01 -17.45
N PRO A 47 -30.18 19.21 -17.47
CA PRO A 47 -30.08 17.79 -17.76
C PRO A 47 -29.43 17.64 -19.14
N MET A 48 -28.27 16.97 -19.16
CA MET A 48 -27.60 16.66 -20.42
C MET A 48 -28.58 15.86 -21.28
N PRO A 49 -28.79 16.25 -22.56
CA PRO A 49 -29.65 15.51 -23.45
C PRO A 49 -29.13 14.07 -23.52
N ARG A 50 -29.94 13.12 -23.03
CA ARG A 50 -29.59 11.70 -23.08
C ARG A 50 -29.68 11.27 -24.53
N LEU A 51 -28.52 11.08 -25.13
CA LEU A 51 -28.44 10.55 -26.47
C LEU A 51 -28.67 9.05 -26.37
N GLU A 52 -29.84 8.59 -26.79
CA GLU A 52 -30.26 7.17 -26.76
C GLU A 52 -29.24 6.21 -27.40
N PHE A 53 -28.41 6.71 -28.33
CA PHE A 53 -27.33 5.91 -28.91
C PHE A 53 -26.15 5.70 -27.96
N LEU A 54 -25.80 6.68 -27.12
CA LEU A 54 -24.69 6.57 -26.16
C LEU A 54 -25.04 5.56 -25.07
N ASP A 55 -26.29 5.56 -24.61
CA ASP A 55 -26.76 4.61 -23.60
C ASP A 55 -26.78 3.18 -24.15
N LYS A 56 -27.25 2.98 -25.38
CA LYS A 56 -27.18 1.67 -26.08
C LYS A 56 -25.73 1.22 -26.30
N TRP A 57 -24.86 2.12 -26.76
CA TRP A 57 -23.44 1.82 -26.98
C TRP A 57 -22.71 1.44 -25.69
N ASN A 58 -22.95 2.19 -24.61
CA ASN A 58 -22.39 1.88 -23.29
C ASN A 58 -22.90 0.53 -22.76
N ALA A 59 -24.20 0.25 -22.89
CA ALA A 59 -24.79 -1.02 -22.48
C ALA A 59 -24.21 -2.21 -23.28
N GLU A 60 -24.03 -2.06 -24.60
CA GLU A 60 -23.41 -3.08 -25.44
C GLU A 60 -21.94 -3.32 -25.08
N ASN A 61 -21.18 -2.26 -24.79
CA ASN A 61 -19.79 -2.41 -24.38
C ASN A 61 -19.68 -3.08 -23.00
N GLN A 62 -20.48 -2.66 -22.02
CA GLN A 62 -20.54 -3.32 -20.72
C GLN A 62 -20.88 -4.80 -20.85
N ARG A 63 -21.83 -5.14 -21.72
CA ARG A 63 -22.18 -6.54 -22.02
C ARG A 63 -20.99 -7.31 -22.61
N LYS A 64 -20.26 -6.72 -23.57
CA LYS A 64 -19.06 -7.35 -24.15
C LYS A 64 -17.96 -7.58 -23.11
N TYR A 65 -17.74 -6.64 -22.19
CA TYR A 65 -16.78 -6.82 -21.10
C TYR A 65 -17.21 -7.94 -20.15
N ALA A 66 -18.48 -7.98 -19.75
CA ALA A 66 -19.01 -9.03 -18.87
C ALA A 66 -18.95 -10.42 -19.53
N GLU A 67 -19.24 -10.50 -20.84
CA GLU A 67 -19.12 -11.74 -21.59
C GLU A 67 -17.66 -12.20 -21.66
N ASN A 68 -16.74 -11.32 -22.02
CA ASN A 68 -15.32 -11.65 -22.09
C ASN A 68 -14.73 -12.05 -20.73
N ASP A 69 -15.14 -11.39 -19.65
CA ASP A 69 -14.75 -11.76 -18.28
C ASP A 69 -15.31 -13.14 -17.90
N SER A 70 -16.56 -13.45 -18.26
CA SER A 70 -17.13 -14.79 -18.04
C SER A 70 -16.41 -15.89 -18.85
N ARG A 71 -16.02 -15.59 -20.10
CA ARG A 71 -15.21 -16.48 -20.95
C ARG A 71 -13.82 -16.71 -20.37
N PHE A 72 -13.20 -15.66 -19.82
CA PHE A 72 -11.90 -15.77 -19.17
C PHE A 72 -11.99 -16.59 -17.87
N LYS A 73 -12.99 -16.32 -17.03
CA LYS A 73 -13.27 -17.05 -15.78
C LYS A 73 -13.60 -18.52 -16.00
N SER A 74 -14.28 -18.83 -17.09
CA SER A 74 -14.62 -20.21 -17.45
C SER A 74 -13.48 -20.97 -18.12
N SER A 75 -12.43 -20.28 -18.58
CA SER A 75 -11.28 -20.89 -19.25
C SER A 75 -10.60 -21.96 -18.39
N LYS A 76 -10.15 -23.04 -19.04
CA LYS A 76 -9.48 -24.17 -18.37
C LYS A 76 -8.20 -23.71 -17.66
N VAL A 77 -7.42 -22.87 -18.32
CA VAL A 77 -6.12 -22.38 -17.83
C VAL A 77 -6.30 -21.60 -16.52
N LEU A 78 -7.26 -20.68 -16.44
CA LEU A 78 -7.46 -19.89 -15.23
C LEU A 78 -7.89 -20.77 -14.05
N LYS A 79 -8.81 -21.72 -14.28
CA LYS A 79 -9.27 -22.64 -13.24
C LYS A 79 -8.12 -23.49 -12.69
N GLU A 80 -7.27 -23.99 -13.58
CA GLU A 80 -6.09 -24.77 -13.19
C GLU A 80 -5.09 -23.95 -12.37
N LEU A 81 -4.79 -22.73 -12.81
CA LEU A 81 -3.87 -21.83 -12.11
C LEU A 81 -4.42 -21.39 -10.75
N LEU A 82 -5.73 -21.16 -10.66
CA LEU A 82 -6.38 -20.77 -9.40
C LEU A 82 -6.38 -21.92 -8.40
N GLU A 83 -6.59 -23.16 -8.86
CA GLU A 83 -6.49 -24.34 -8.02
C GLU A 83 -5.04 -24.59 -7.56
N LYS A 84 -4.07 -24.49 -8.48
CA LYS A 84 -2.63 -24.56 -8.14
C LYS A 84 -2.21 -23.49 -7.14
N SER A 85 -2.69 -22.25 -7.31
CA SER A 85 -2.38 -21.14 -6.39
C SER A 85 -2.93 -21.41 -4.98
N LYS A 86 -4.16 -21.93 -4.86
CA LYS A 86 -4.74 -22.30 -3.56
C LYS A 86 -3.95 -23.41 -2.88
N GLN A 87 -3.60 -24.46 -3.62
CA GLN A 87 -2.80 -25.57 -3.10
C GLN A 87 -1.40 -25.11 -2.68
N ASN A 88 -0.76 -24.27 -3.48
CA ASN A 88 0.57 -23.74 -3.20
C ASN A 88 0.57 -22.80 -2.01
N LYS A 89 -0.49 -22.00 -1.80
CA LYS A 89 -0.60 -21.12 -0.63
C LYS A 89 -0.47 -21.91 0.68
N GLN A 90 -1.28 -22.95 0.83
CA GLN A 90 -1.29 -23.77 2.06
C GLN A 90 -0.02 -24.60 2.23
N LYS A 91 0.59 -25.06 1.13
CA LYS A 91 1.88 -25.76 1.18
C LYS A 91 3.01 -24.81 1.60
N ASN A 92 3.12 -23.67 0.92
CA ASN A 92 4.15 -22.68 1.21
C ASN A 92 4.00 -22.09 2.63
N GLU A 93 2.79 -21.86 3.11
CA GLU A 93 2.55 -21.42 4.48
C GLU A 93 3.09 -22.44 5.51
N ARG A 94 2.80 -23.74 5.32
CA ARG A 94 3.32 -24.80 6.18
C ARG A 94 4.84 -24.96 6.07
N GLU A 95 5.38 -25.00 4.85
CA GLU A 95 6.83 -25.12 4.63
C GLU A 95 7.60 -23.96 5.28
N ILE A 96 7.05 -22.74 5.21
CA ILE A 96 7.63 -21.57 5.85
C ILE A 96 7.55 -21.69 7.38
N GLN A 97 6.38 -22.06 7.91
CA GLN A 97 6.21 -22.27 9.36
C GLN A 97 7.15 -23.35 9.88
N ASP A 98 7.27 -24.49 9.19
CA ASP A 98 8.16 -25.59 9.58
C ASP A 98 9.64 -25.15 9.60
N LYS A 99 10.08 -24.36 8.61
CA LYS A 99 11.44 -23.78 8.58
C LYS A 99 11.68 -22.81 9.73
N TYR A 100 10.71 -21.94 10.04
CA TYR A 100 10.82 -21.03 11.18
C TYR A 100 10.80 -21.78 12.52
N CYS A 101 9.99 -22.82 12.62
CA CYS A 101 9.88 -23.65 13.80
C CYS A 101 11.16 -24.45 14.05
N LEU A 102 11.75 -25.02 13.00
CA LEU A 102 13.05 -25.70 13.07
C LEU A 102 14.15 -24.76 13.58
N ARG A 103 14.26 -23.57 12.98
CA ARG A 103 15.21 -22.56 13.44
C ARG A 103 14.90 -22.10 14.87
N GLY A 104 13.64 -21.91 15.23
CA GLY A 104 13.24 -21.53 16.60
C GLY A 104 13.59 -22.60 17.64
N ALA A 105 13.41 -23.87 17.29
CA ALA A 105 13.72 -25.02 18.14
C ALA A 105 15.23 -25.20 18.36
N GLU A 106 16.04 -24.96 17.33
CA GLU A 106 17.51 -25.00 17.42
C GLU A 106 18.07 -23.89 18.31
N TRP A 107 17.52 -22.67 18.19
CA TRP A 107 18.01 -21.49 18.91
C TRP A 107 17.31 -21.30 20.27
N GLY A 108 16.22 -22.03 20.54
CA GLY A 108 15.45 -21.95 21.77
C GLY A 108 14.65 -20.66 21.94
N VAL A 109 14.26 -19.98 20.85
CA VAL A 109 13.56 -18.68 20.90
C VAL A 109 12.30 -18.70 20.03
N GLY A 110 11.21 -18.14 20.56
CA GLY A 110 9.93 -17.95 19.86
C GLY A 110 8.84 -18.96 20.23
N ASP A 111 7.73 -18.95 19.49
CA ASP A 111 6.55 -19.77 19.78
C ASP A 111 6.80 -21.29 19.63
N CYS A 112 7.87 -21.67 18.93
CA CYS A 112 8.35 -23.04 18.77
C CYS A 112 9.56 -23.39 19.68
N SER A 113 9.79 -22.63 20.76
CA SER A 113 10.94 -22.88 21.62
C SER A 113 10.82 -24.23 22.33
N THR A 114 11.91 -24.98 22.36
CA THR A 114 12.06 -26.23 23.14
C THR A 114 12.55 -25.97 24.57
N VAL A 115 12.50 -24.70 25.02
CA VAL A 115 12.92 -24.30 26.36
C VAL A 115 11.97 -24.91 27.40
N GLY A 116 12.50 -25.79 28.24
CA GLY A 116 11.72 -26.53 29.25
C GLY A 116 11.36 -27.96 28.87
N MET A 117 11.71 -28.42 27.65
CA MET A 117 11.71 -29.85 27.30
C MET A 117 12.97 -30.53 27.85
N THR A 118 12.92 -31.85 28.06
CA THR A 118 14.14 -32.63 28.31
C THR A 118 15.02 -32.66 27.04
N ASP A 119 16.32 -32.87 27.21
CA ASP A 119 17.25 -32.90 26.06
C ASP A 119 16.84 -33.95 25.02
N GLN A 120 16.26 -35.07 25.47
CA GLN A 120 15.81 -36.16 24.60
C GLN A 120 14.56 -35.76 23.79
N GLU A 121 13.56 -35.16 24.44
CA GLU A 121 12.35 -34.67 23.77
C GLU A 121 12.65 -33.55 22.77
N LYS A 122 13.64 -32.70 23.09
CA LYS A 122 14.11 -31.65 22.18
C LYS A 122 14.69 -32.23 20.90
N GLU A 123 15.59 -33.21 20.99
CA GLU A 123 16.21 -33.82 19.81
C GLU A 123 15.20 -34.60 18.97
N ASP A 124 14.25 -35.28 19.61
CA ASP A 124 13.15 -35.97 18.91
C ASP A 124 12.29 -34.97 18.13
N PHE A 125 11.92 -33.84 18.75
CA PHE A 125 11.14 -32.77 18.11
C PHE A 125 11.88 -32.13 16.92
N ILE A 126 13.17 -31.83 17.08
CA ILE A 126 14.00 -31.29 15.99
C ILE A 126 14.12 -32.30 14.84
N THR A 127 14.26 -33.59 15.16
CA THR A 127 14.35 -34.66 14.16
C THR A 127 13.06 -34.78 13.35
N GLU A 128 11.89 -34.66 13.98
CA GLU A 128 10.62 -34.63 13.25
C GLU A 128 10.49 -33.39 12.34
N LEU A 129 10.94 -32.22 12.79
CA LEU A 129 10.91 -31.00 11.99
C LEU A 129 11.86 -31.08 10.78
N ARG A 130 13.07 -31.64 10.95
CA ARG A 130 14.01 -31.88 9.84
C ARG A 130 13.41 -32.79 8.77
N LYS A 131 12.76 -33.87 9.18
CA LYS A 131 12.01 -34.76 8.26
C LYS A 131 10.91 -34.04 7.48
N ARG A 132 10.22 -33.06 8.09
CA ARG A 132 9.18 -32.26 7.43
C ARG A 132 9.76 -31.25 6.43
N VAL A 133 10.91 -30.65 6.75
CA VAL A 133 11.61 -29.69 5.88
C VAL A 133 12.40 -30.37 4.75
N GLY A 134 12.75 -31.65 4.92
CA GLY A 134 13.54 -32.43 3.97
C GLY A 134 15.05 -32.37 4.19
N GLU A 135 15.47 -32.08 5.43
CA GLU A 135 16.85 -32.09 5.91
C GLU A 135 17.20 -33.36 6.70
#